data_AF-A0A932QHB3-F1
#
_entry.id   AF-A0A932QHB3-F1
#
_cell.length_a   1.000
_cell.length_b   1.000
_cell.length_c   1.000
_cell.angle_alpha   90.00
_cell.angle_beta   90.00
_cell.angle_gamma   90.00
#
_symmetry.space_group_name_H-M   'P 1'
#
loop_
_entity.id
_entity.type
_entity.pdbx_description
1 polymer ?
#
loop_
_entity_poly.entity_id
_entity_poly.type
_entity_poly.pdbx_seq_one_letter_code
_entity_poly.pdbx_strand_id
1 'polypeptide(L)'
;MNPYRAALSLAVLSLACGGDGRVVSRDPLSLPPSACAPCHKAIVESHARTAHALTSAPAARATILGDFTEGKNVLHTRSPFVSFTMEARPEGFFQHARDVTRNLDRMERFDLVVGSGRRGQTYLYWKDAILYELPVSYLTATNGWINSPGYRDGEVDFGRVITTRCLECHATSFLAVRTDSGLRYDTQRFQLGISCEKCHGDARQHVAWHTAHPADTVAHDIVNPAKIDRDLRMDVCALCHSGGRPQRTASFTYRAGERLDKYLASHPDTATALPDVHGDQVGLLRRSKCFRSSPNMSCSTCHDVHTVQRDPDVLSGKCLQCHQAERHTPLPAGTTIALARCATCHMPVQRSHALQINTATSQDAFSMRTHRIAVYPLDSIGAIR
;
A
#
# COMPACT_ATOMS: atom_id res chain seq x y z
N MET A 1 -54.54 1.26 11.04
CA MET A 1 -54.58 2.14 9.86
C MET A 1 -53.40 3.10 9.96
N ASN A 2 -52.55 3.10 8.93
CA ASN A 2 -51.32 3.88 8.79
C ASN A 2 -51.65 5.35 8.49
N PRO A 3 -50.87 6.32 9.00
CA PRO A 3 -50.40 7.36 8.09
C PRO A 3 -48.99 7.88 8.45
N TYR A 4 -47.95 7.24 7.93
CA TYR A 4 -46.65 7.90 7.74
C TYR A 4 -46.23 7.74 6.29
N ARG A 5 -46.55 8.76 5.48
CA ARG A 5 -46.01 8.98 4.14
C ARG A 5 -45.20 10.27 4.13
N ALA A 6 -43.94 10.10 3.73
CA ALA A 6 -43.12 11.02 2.94
C ALA A 6 -42.86 12.44 3.48
N ALA A 7 -41.62 12.65 3.94
CA ALA A 7 -40.88 13.88 3.67
C ALA A 7 -39.42 13.49 3.37
N LEU A 8 -39.14 13.19 2.09
CA LEU A 8 -37.79 13.18 1.56
C LEU A 8 -37.34 14.64 1.45
N SER A 9 -36.53 15.11 2.39
CA SER A 9 -35.81 16.36 2.21
C SER A 9 -34.63 16.11 1.26
N LEU A 10 -34.87 16.34 -0.04
CA LEU A 10 -33.80 16.62 -0.99
C LEU A 10 -33.11 17.91 -0.55
N ALA A 11 -32.00 17.79 0.16
CA ALA A 11 -31.01 18.85 0.21
C ALA A 11 -30.18 18.78 -1.09
N VAL A 12 -30.69 19.46 -2.11
CA VAL A 12 -29.94 19.83 -3.32
C VAL A 12 -28.79 20.73 -2.86
N LEU A 13 -27.55 20.21 -2.89
CA LEU A 13 -26.39 21.10 -2.90
C LEU A 13 -26.24 21.63 -4.33
N SER A 14 -26.76 22.82 -4.53
CA SER A 14 -26.40 23.71 -5.61
C SER A 14 -24.92 24.09 -5.50
N LEU A 15 -24.12 23.63 -6.45
CA LEU A 15 -22.90 24.31 -6.89
C LEU A 15 -22.89 24.32 -8.41
N ALA A 16 -23.48 25.37 -8.98
CA ALA A 16 -23.14 25.82 -10.31
C ALA A 16 -22.01 26.84 -10.17
N CYS A 17 -20.82 26.49 -10.66
CA CYS A 17 -19.87 27.42 -11.27
C CYS A 17 -18.88 26.63 -12.15
N GLY A 18 -19.09 26.77 -13.46
CA GLY A 18 -18.21 26.50 -14.61
C GLY A 18 -16.93 25.67 -14.41
N GLY A 19 -16.98 24.43 -14.89
CA GLY A 19 -15.82 23.64 -15.27
C GLY A 19 -16.30 22.26 -15.69
N ASP A 20 -16.02 21.85 -16.93
CA ASP A 20 -16.36 20.56 -17.55
C ASP A 20 -15.61 19.38 -16.91
N GLY A 21 -15.71 19.25 -15.59
CA GLY A 21 -15.00 18.26 -14.79
C GLY A 21 -15.78 16.96 -14.65
N ARG A 22 -15.31 15.86 -15.24
CA ARG A 22 -15.89 14.52 -14.99
C ARG A 22 -15.28 13.90 -13.74
N VAL A 23 -16.10 13.55 -12.75
CA VAL A 23 -15.66 12.76 -11.58
C VAL A 23 -15.20 11.38 -12.06
N VAL A 24 -13.98 11.00 -11.68
CA VAL A 24 -13.29 9.78 -12.14
C VAL A 24 -12.85 8.88 -10.99
N SER A 25 -13.48 9.03 -9.81
CA SER A 25 -13.26 8.17 -8.66
C SER A 25 -14.56 7.94 -7.90
N ARG A 26 -14.55 6.97 -6.98
CA ARG A 26 -15.69 6.71 -6.08
C ARG A 26 -15.93 7.89 -5.13
N ASP A 27 -17.17 8.01 -4.66
CA ASP A 27 -17.57 8.91 -3.58
C ASP A 27 -16.57 8.82 -2.41
N PRO A 28 -15.86 9.91 -2.08
CA PRO A 28 -14.86 9.96 -1.01
C PRO A 28 -15.49 9.96 0.39
N LEU A 29 -16.82 9.93 0.52
CA LEU A 29 -17.54 9.79 1.78
C LEU A 29 -17.43 8.37 2.38
N SER A 30 -16.28 7.74 2.19
CA SER A 30 -15.89 6.53 2.90
C SER A 30 -15.88 6.81 4.40
N LEU A 31 -16.37 5.87 5.19
CA LEU A 31 -16.40 6.03 6.63
C LEU A 31 -14.97 5.93 7.19
N PRO A 32 -14.57 6.87 8.08
CA PRO A 32 -13.30 6.75 8.77
C PRO A 32 -13.30 5.53 9.70
N PRO A 33 -12.13 4.98 10.07
CA PRO A 33 -12.06 3.85 11.01
C PRO A 33 -12.78 4.10 12.34
N SER A 34 -12.89 5.37 12.76
CA SER A 34 -13.59 5.77 13.98
C SER A 34 -15.09 5.45 13.96
N ALA A 35 -15.72 5.37 12.79
CA ALA A 35 -17.12 4.95 12.67
C ALA A 35 -17.32 3.46 13.03
N CYS A 36 -16.26 2.65 12.91
CA CYS A 36 -16.29 1.22 13.24
C CYS A 36 -15.98 0.97 14.73
N ALA A 37 -15.32 1.92 15.41
CA ALA A 37 -14.78 1.75 16.76
C ALA A 37 -15.83 1.48 17.86
N PRO A 38 -17.05 2.06 17.84
CA PRO A 38 -18.06 1.79 18.87
C PRO A 38 -18.41 0.31 19.02
N CYS A 39 -18.40 -0.45 17.91
CA CYS A 39 -18.73 -1.88 17.89
C CYS A 39 -17.49 -2.78 17.78
N HIS A 40 -16.40 -2.30 17.18
CA HIS A 40 -15.21 -3.10 16.86
C HIS A 40 -13.90 -2.53 17.42
N LYS A 41 -13.96 -1.90 18.60
CA LYS A 41 -12.84 -1.19 19.25
C LYS A 41 -11.49 -1.92 19.16
N ALA A 42 -11.42 -3.17 19.61
CA ALA A 42 -10.16 -3.92 19.64
C ALA A 42 -9.55 -4.13 18.23
N ILE A 43 -10.39 -4.37 17.22
CA ILE A 43 -9.95 -4.53 15.83
C ILE A 43 -9.44 -3.20 15.29
N VAL A 44 -10.17 -2.10 15.51
CA VAL A 44 -9.78 -0.76 15.05
C VAL A 44 -8.44 -0.36 15.67
N GLU A 45 -8.28 -0.50 16.98
CA GLU A 45 -7.05 -0.16 17.70
C GLU A 45 -5.86 -0.99 17.24
N SER A 46 -6.07 -2.30 17.02
CA SER A 46 -5.04 -3.19 16.51
C SER A 46 -4.65 -2.86 15.07
N HIS A 47 -5.65 -2.66 14.20
CA HIS A 47 -5.46 -2.38 12.78
C HIS A 47 -4.72 -1.06 12.57
N ALA A 48 -4.97 -0.04 13.39
CA ALA A 48 -4.31 1.27 13.32
C ALA A 48 -2.77 1.20 13.39
N ARG A 49 -2.21 0.11 13.95
CA ARG A 49 -0.75 -0.11 14.06
C ARG A 49 -0.16 -0.90 12.89
N THR A 50 -1.00 -1.39 11.98
CA THR A 50 -0.57 -2.22 10.85
C THR A 50 0.08 -1.39 9.75
N ALA A 51 0.88 -2.03 8.91
CA ALA A 51 1.46 -1.38 7.74
C ALA A 51 0.40 -0.92 6.72
N HIS A 52 -0.78 -1.55 6.71
CA HIS A 52 -1.92 -1.13 5.90
C HIS A 52 -2.44 0.24 6.36
N ALA A 53 -2.77 0.37 7.65
CA ALA A 53 -3.22 1.65 8.20
C ALA A 53 -2.17 2.77 8.05
N LEU A 54 -0.89 2.42 8.21
CA LEU A 54 0.22 3.37 8.16
C LEU A 54 0.76 3.63 6.74
N THR A 55 0.20 3.02 5.69
CA THR A 55 0.75 3.14 4.33
C THR A 55 0.71 4.56 3.78
N SER A 56 -0.13 5.43 4.35
CA SER A 56 -0.07 6.86 4.10
C SER A 56 -0.65 7.65 5.26
N ALA A 57 -0.21 8.88 5.42
CA ALA A 57 -0.65 9.80 6.46
C ALA A 57 -0.40 11.24 6.04
N PRO A 58 -1.05 12.24 6.67
CA PRO A 58 -0.64 13.63 6.51
C PRO A 58 0.80 13.78 7.00
N ALA A 59 1.56 14.67 6.36
CA ALA A 59 2.93 14.98 6.76
C ALA A 59 2.92 15.79 8.05
N ALA A 60 3.44 15.17 9.11
CA ALA A 60 3.61 15.76 10.42
C ALA A 60 4.83 15.14 11.10
N ARG A 61 5.33 15.77 12.18
CA ARG A 61 6.50 15.23 12.90
C ARG A 61 6.29 13.78 13.34
N ALA A 62 5.08 13.44 13.77
CA ALA A 62 4.73 12.11 14.26
C ALA A 62 4.67 11.04 13.14
N THR A 63 4.56 11.43 11.88
CA THR A 63 4.37 10.51 10.74
C THR A 63 5.58 10.44 9.82
N ILE A 64 6.43 11.47 9.82
CA ILE A 64 7.69 11.51 9.07
C ILE A 64 8.79 10.83 9.88
N LEU A 65 9.49 9.86 9.29
CA LEU A 65 10.63 9.17 9.92
C LEU A 65 11.97 9.85 9.66
N GLY A 66 12.05 10.72 8.65
CA GLY A 66 13.28 11.42 8.28
C GLY A 66 13.89 12.27 9.39
N ASP A 67 15.22 12.32 9.39
CA ASP A 67 16.04 13.12 10.28
C ASP A 67 16.34 14.49 9.63
N PHE A 68 15.99 15.57 10.33
CA PHE A 68 16.13 16.95 9.88
C PHE A 68 17.25 17.68 10.62
N THR A 69 18.03 16.96 11.45
CA THR A 69 19.19 17.52 12.13
C THR A 69 20.31 17.85 11.13
N GLU A 70 20.98 18.98 11.35
CA GLU A 70 22.09 19.43 10.50
C GLU A 70 23.15 18.31 10.35
N GLY A 71 23.57 18.05 9.11
CA GLY A 71 24.51 16.99 8.77
C GLY A 71 23.86 15.62 8.49
N LYS A 72 22.61 15.39 8.90
CA LYS A 72 21.82 14.20 8.52
C LYS A 72 20.65 14.52 7.60
N ASN A 73 20.38 15.81 7.41
CA ASN A 73 19.26 16.32 6.63
C ASN A 73 19.63 16.64 5.18
N VAL A 74 20.77 16.18 4.68
CA VAL A 74 21.21 16.46 3.31
C VAL A 74 21.38 15.14 2.55
N LEU A 75 20.78 15.07 1.37
CA LEU A 75 21.15 14.09 0.36
C LEU A 75 22.17 14.75 -0.59
N HIS A 76 23.40 14.26 -0.53
CA HIS A 76 24.41 14.55 -1.53
C HIS A 76 24.24 13.63 -2.74
N THR A 77 24.44 14.19 -3.94
CA THR A 77 24.38 13.44 -5.20
C THR A 77 25.79 13.21 -5.74
N ARG A 78 25.96 12.41 -6.80
CA ARG A 78 27.26 12.30 -7.49
C ARG A 78 27.73 13.62 -8.09
N SER A 79 26.81 14.51 -8.42
CA SER A 79 27.16 15.86 -8.84
C SER A 79 27.42 16.71 -7.60
N PRO A 80 28.63 17.27 -7.40
CA PRO A 80 28.90 18.15 -6.26
C PRO A 80 28.10 19.46 -6.33
N PHE A 81 27.46 19.75 -7.46
CA PHE A 81 26.67 20.95 -7.69
C PHE A 81 25.18 20.76 -7.40
N VAL A 82 24.74 19.51 -7.16
CA VAL A 82 23.34 19.18 -6.88
C VAL A 82 23.22 18.58 -5.48
N SER A 83 22.37 19.20 -4.67
CA SER A 83 22.07 18.71 -3.32
C SER A 83 20.59 18.91 -2.98
N PHE A 84 20.10 18.08 -2.09
CA PHE A 84 18.77 18.22 -1.51
C PHE A 84 18.88 18.33 0.01
N THR A 85 18.35 19.39 0.57
CA THR A 85 18.29 19.62 2.02
C THR A 85 16.85 19.46 2.50
N MET A 86 16.68 18.67 3.54
CA MET A 86 15.41 18.46 4.22
C MET A 86 15.34 19.43 5.40
N GLU A 87 14.32 20.28 5.42
CA GLU A 87 14.23 21.37 6.39
C GLU A 87 12.95 21.22 7.22
N ALA A 88 13.11 21.34 8.54
CA ALA A 88 11.98 21.47 9.46
C ALA A 88 11.87 22.94 9.86
N ARG A 89 10.73 23.55 9.56
CA ARG A 89 10.44 24.96 9.83
C ARG A 89 9.12 25.08 10.61
N PRO A 90 8.82 26.22 11.26
CA PRO A 90 7.58 26.39 12.02
C PRO A 90 6.30 26.07 11.20
N GLU A 91 6.32 26.36 9.91
CA GLU A 91 5.21 26.19 8.97
C GLU A 91 5.07 24.76 8.41
N GLY A 92 6.09 23.91 8.57
CA GLY A 92 6.07 22.53 8.07
C GLY A 92 7.45 21.94 7.76
N PHE A 93 7.44 20.86 6.99
CA PHE A 93 8.64 20.15 6.54
C PHE A 93 8.81 20.37 5.04
N PHE A 94 10.05 20.51 4.58
CA PHE A 94 10.35 20.92 3.21
C PHE A 94 11.50 20.11 2.62
N GLN A 95 11.46 19.95 1.30
CA GLN A 95 12.60 19.52 0.51
C GLN A 95 13.07 20.70 -0.31
N HIS A 96 14.33 21.06 -0.14
CA HIS A 96 14.99 22.16 -0.83
C HIS A 96 16.08 21.59 -1.74
N ALA A 97 15.91 21.75 -3.05
CA ALA A 97 16.88 21.36 -4.04
C ALA A 97 17.68 22.56 -4.54
N ARG A 98 19.00 22.40 -4.63
CA ARG A 98 19.90 23.37 -5.26
C ARG A 98 20.70 22.69 -6.35
N ASP A 99 20.66 23.25 -7.56
CA ASP A 99 21.52 22.90 -8.70
C ASP A 99 22.22 24.18 -9.19
N VAL A 100 23.49 24.31 -8.82
CA VAL A 100 24.31 25.48 -9.14
C VAL A 100 24.55 25.61 -10.64
N THR A 101 24.64 24.48 -11.36
CA THR A 101 24.93 24.48 -12.81
C THR A 101 23.78 25.05 -13.64
N ARG A 102 22.56 24.92 -13.14
CA ARG A 102 21.33 25.41 -13.78
C ARG A 102 20.80 26.69 -13.15
N ASN A 103 21.51 27.25 -12.16
CA ASN A 103 21.02 28.34 -11.32
C ASN A 103 19.59 28.06 -10.78
N LEU A 104 19.36 26.82 -10.33
CA LEU A 104 18.08 26.37 -9.83
C LEU A 104 18.14 26.26 -8.31
N ASP A 105 17.18 26.90 -7.66
CA ASP A 105 16.94 26.84 -6.23
C ASP A 105 15.41 26.69 -6.06
N ARG A 106 14.97 25.52 -5.59
CA ARG A 106 13.54 25.18 -5.50
C ARG A 106 13.24 24.46 -4.21
N MET A 107 12.13 24.85 -3.58
CA MET A 107 11.65 24.27 -2.34
C MET A 107 10.18 23.89 -2.46
N GLU A 108 9.83 22.72 -1.96
CA GLU A 108 8.43 22.27 -1.86
C GLU A 108 8.18 21.62 -0.50
N ARG A 109 6.93 21.72 -0.04
CA ARG A 109 6.48 21.25 1.28
C ARG A 109 6.17 19.75 1.25
N PHE A 110 6.30 19.08 2.40
CA PHE A 110 5.76 17.75 2.60
C PHE A 110 4.30 17.90 3.01
N ASP A 111 3.35 17.42 2.19
CA ASP A 111 1.93 17.43 2.54
C ASP A 111 1.43 16.05 2.94
N LEU A 112 1.88 15.00 2.23
CA LEU A 112 1.54 13.61 2.52
C LEU A 112 2.80 12.75 2.64
N VAL A 113 2.70 11.73 3.48
CA VAL A 113 3.66 10.63 3.61
C VAL A 113 3.05 9.40 2.96
N VAL A 114 3.82 8.70 2.12
CA VAL A 114 3.47 7.41 1.53
C VAL A 114 4.54 6.39 1.90
N GLY A 115 4.11 5.26 2.44
CA GLY A 115 4.94 4.21 2.99
C GLY A 115 4.77 4.08 4.50
N SER A 116 4.58 2.85 4.97
CA SER A 116 4.44 2.52 6.40
C SER A 116 5.71 2.69 7.23
N GLY A 117 6.81 3.13 6.61
CA GLY A 117 8.11 3.22 7.27
C GLY A 117 8.81 1.87 7.49
N ARG A 118 8.22 0.74 7.09
CA ARG A 118 8.89 -0.57 7.20
C ARG A 118 10.11 -0.69 6.28
N ARG A 119 10.05 -0.06 5.10
CA ARG A 119 11.14 -0.03 4.11
C ARG A 119 11.64 1.39 3.91
N GLY A 120 10.71 2.32 3.79
CA GLY A 120 10.99 3.73 3.62
C GLY A 120 9.70 4.54 3.57
N GLN A 121 9.87 5.83 3.33
CA GLN A 121 8.80 6.80 3.14
C GLN A 121 9.13 7.72 1.97
N THR A 122 8.17 7.89 1.09
CA THR A 122 8.18 8.89 0.02
C THR A 122 7.19 9.98 0.39
N TYR A 123 7.47 11.20 -0.03
CA TYR A 123 6.69 12.37 0.37
C TYR A 123 6.04 12.99 -0.85
N LEU A 124 4.84 13.53 -0.68
CA LEU A 124 4.07 14.15 -1.75
C LEU A 124 3.67 15.56 -1.36
N TYR A 125 3.47 16.41 -2.36
CA TYR A 125 3.05 17.79 -2.17
C TYR A 125 1.93 18.20 -3.13
N TRP A 126 1.07 19.10 -2.66
CA TRP A 126 -0.03 19.66 -3.44
C TRP A 126 0.41 20.93 -4.16
N LYS A 127 0.02 21.04 -5.43
CA LYS A 127 0.06 22.31 -6.16
C LYS A 127 -1.10 22.37 -7.14
N ASP A 128 -1.91 23.42 -7.02
CA ASP A 128 -3.11 23.63 -7.84
C ASP A 128 -4.03 22.40 -7.88
N ALA A 129 -4.26 21.72 -6.75
CA ALA A 129 -5.04 20.48 -6.68
C ALA A 129 -4.46 19.29 -7.51
N ILE A 130 -3.19 19.34 -7.90
CA ILE A 130 -2.43 18.20 -8.41
C ILE A 130 -1.49 17.71 -7.30
N LEU A 131 -1.35 16.40 -7.19
CA LEU A 131 -0.43 15.76 -6.26
C LEU A 131 0.85 15.38 -6.99
N TYR A 132 1.99 15.74 -6.41
CA TYR A 132 3.31 15.50 -6.99
C TYR A 132 4.19 14.70 -6.03
N GLU A 133 5.06 13.87 -6.59
CA GLU A 133 6.11 13.17 -5.85
C GLU A 133 7.28 14.11 -5.58
N LEU A 134 7.78 14.09 -4.34
CA LEU A 134 9.00 14.80 -3.98
C LEU A 134 10.25 13.98 -4.38
N PRO A 135 11.33 14.60 -4.89
CA PRO A 135 12.50 13.87 -5.40
C PRO A 135 13.27 13.01 -4.39
N VAL A 136 13.08 13.23 -3.09
CA VAL A 136 13.82 12.54 -2.04
C VAL A 136 12.88 11.80 -1.10
N SER A 137 13.26 10.57 -0.78
CA SER A 137 12.59 9.64 0.11
C SER A 137 13.52 9.29 1.29
N TYR A 138 12.94 8.77 2.36
CA TYR A 138 13.67 8.23 3.50
C TYR A 138 13.74 6.70 3.42
N LEU A 139 14.93 6.13 3.61
CA LEU A 139 15.17 4.68 3.64
C LEU A 139 15.41 4.22 5.08
N THR A 140 14.53 3.35 5.58
CA THR A 140 14.60 2.85 6.96
C THR A 140 15.84 2.00 7.22
N ALA A 141 16.29 1.24 6.21
CA ALA A 141 17.42 0.32 6.38
C ALA A 141 18.74 1.04 6.70
N THR A 142 18.92 2.25 6.18
CA THR A 142 20.15 3.05 6.34
C THR A 142 19.96 4.25 7.26
N ASN A 143 18.73 4.47 7.75
CA ASN A 143 18.33 5.71 8.43
C ASN A 143 18.76 6.97 7.67
N GLY A 144 18.60 6.95 6.34
CA GLY A 144 19.16 7.97 5.48
C GLY A 144 18.22 8.35 4.34
N TRP A 145 18.48 9.53 3.77
CA TRP A 145 17.77 10.02 2.62
C TRP A 145 18.30 9.36 1.34
N ILE A 146 17.41 9.08 0.41
CA ILE A 146 17.68 8.49 -0.90
C ILE A 146 16.83 9.17 -1.96
N ASN A 147 17.18 9.00 -3.22
CA ASN A 147 16.31 9.41 -4.31
C ASN A 147 14.98 8.65 -4.24
N SER A 148 13.88 9.35 -4.50
CA SER A 148 12.56 8.75 -4.56
C SER A 148 12.45 7.71 -5.68
N PRO A 149 11.55 6.72 -5.58
CA PRO A 149 11.36 5.71 -6.61
C PRO A 149 11.14 6.32 -8.01
N GLY A 150 11.97 5.90 -8.97
CA GLY A 150 11.89 6.40 -10.35
C GLY A 150 12.64 7.71 -10.62
N TYR A 151 13.31 8.28 -9.62
CA TYR A 151 14.29 9.36 -9.79
C TYR A 151 15.69 8.82 -10.01
N ARG A 152 16.44 9.50 -10.87
CA ARG A 152 17.88 9.30 -11.03
C ARG A 152 18.65 10.16 -10.02
N ASP A 153 19.86 9.74 -9.69
CA ASP A 153 20.77 10.55 -8.90
C ASP A 153 21.07 11.90 -9.59
N GLY A 154 21.03 12.99 -8.83
CA GLY A 154 21.19 14.35 -9.35
C GLY A 154 19.98 14.95 -10.09
N GLU A 155 18.86 14.23 -10.20
CA GLU A 155 17.67 14.71 -10.90
C GLU A 155 16.82 15.64 -10.02
N VAL A 156 16.85 16.95 -10.30
CA VAL A 156 15.97 17.93 -9.67
C VAL A 156 14.68 18.08 -10.48
N ASP A 157 13.68 17.25 -10.16
CA ASP A 157 12.35 17.32 -10.79
C ASP A 157 11.21 17.24 -9.75
N PHE A 158 10.49 18.34 -9.57
CA PHE A 158 9.30 18.38 -8.72
C PHE A 158 8.00 18.27 -9.55
N GLY A 159 8.09 18.00 -10.85
CA GLY A 159 6.95 17.92 -11.78
C GLY A 159 6.31 16.54 -11.92
N ARG A 160 6.80 15.53 -11.20
CA ARG A 160 6.31 14.15 -11.30
C ARG A 160 4.93 13.98 -10.66
N VAL A 161 3.90 13.87 -11.48
CA VAL A 161 2.50 13.76 -11.05
C VAL A 161 2.17 12.37 -10.49
N ILE A 162 1.49 12.33 -9.35
CA ILE A 162 0.88 11.12 -8.79
C ILE A 162 -0.51 10.91 -9.37
N THR A 163 -0.72 9.73 -9.95
CA THR A 163 -2.01 9.34 -10.53
C THR A 163 -2.88 8.57 -9.52
N THR A 164 -4.17 8.49 -9.81
CA THR A 164 -5.12 7.74 -8.97
C THR A 164 -4.76 6.26 -8.86
N ARG A 165 -4.03 5.70 -9.83
CA ARG A 165 -3.62 4.29 -9.79
C ARG A 165 -2.60 4.02 -8.68
N CYS A 166 -1.68 4.94 -8.40
CA CYS A 166 -0.78 4.84 -7.26
C CYS A 166 -1.59 4.91 -5.96
N LEU A 167 -2.48 5.89 -5.85
CA LEU A 167 -3.28 6.13 -4.65
C LEU A 167 -4.27 5.00 -4.38
N GLU A 168 -4.72 4.28 -5.40
CA GLU A 168 -5.59 3.11 -5.24
C GLU A 168 -4.96 1.99 -4.40
N CYS A 169 -3.63 1.91 -4.36
CA CYS A 169 -2.91 0.95 -3.50
C CYS A 169 -2.34 1.58 -2.22
N HIS A 170 -2.33 2.90 -2.12
CA HIS A 170 -1.71 3.65 -1.02
C HIS A 170 -2.70 4.49 -0.21
N ALA A 171 -4.00 4.37 -0.49
CA ALA A 171 -5.07 5.05 0.22
C ALA A 171 -6.40 4.31 0.09
N THR A 172 -7.35 4.68 0.94
CA THR A 172 -8.70 4.11 0.93
C THR A 172 -9.53 4.75 -0.16
N SER A 173 -9.53 6.09 -0.22
CA SER A 173 -10.29 6.86 -1.20
C SER A 173 -9.61 8.20 -1.51
N PHE A 174 -9.85 8.69 -2.72
CA PHE A 174 -9.56 10.06 -3.14
C PHE A 174 -10.68 10.52 -4.07
N LEU A 175 -11.15 11.75 -3.91
CA LEU A 175 -11.98 12.39 -4.93
C LEU A 175 -11.09 13.01 -6.00
N ALA A 176 -11.23 12.51 -7.22
CA ALA A 176 -10.52 12.99 -8.38
C ALA A 176 -11.51 13.43 -9.47
N VAL A 177 -11.23 14.59 -10.04
CA VAL A 177 -11.98 15.19 -11.15
C VAL A 177 -11.03 15.34 -12.33
N ARG A 178 -11.46 14.91 -13.50
CA ARG A 178 -10.73 15.14 -14.74
C ARG A 178 -11.21 16.43 -15.39
N THR A 179 -10.30 17.35 -15.58
CA THR A 179 -10.50 18.65 -16.24
C THR A 179 -9.74 18.66 -17.58
N ASP A 180 -9.96 19.69 -18.40
CA ASP A 180 -9.17 19.90 -19.62
C ASP A 180 -7.67 20.05 -19.35
N SER A 181 -7.33 20.61 -18.18
CA SER A 181 -5.94 20.75 -17.72
C SER A 181 -5.34 19.47 -17.10
N GLY A 182 -6.10 18.37 -17.09
CA GLY A 182 -5.68 17.10 -16.53
C GLY A 182 -6.41 16.71 -15.23
N LEU A 183 -5.82 15.76 -14.52
CA LEU A 183 -6.35 15.19 -13.28
C LEU A 183 -6.16 16.15 -12.10
N ARG A 184 -7.25 16.48 -11.39
CA ARG A 184 -7.24 17.29 -10.17
C ARG A 184 -7.87 16.49 -9.03
N TYR A 185 -7.44 16.73 -7.80
CA TYR A 185 -7.94 16.10 -6.59
C TYR A 185 -8.58 17.12 -5.67
N ASP A 186 -9.64 16.71 -4.98
CA ASP A 186 -10.12 17.48 -3.84
C ASP A 186 -9.17 17.24 -2.66
N THR A 187 -8.50 18.31 -2.20
CA THR A 187 -7.48 18.27 -1.15
C THR A 187 -8.07 18.11 0.26
N GLN A 188 -9.39 18.03 0.39
CA GLN A 188 -10.09 17.81 1.66
C GLN A 188 -10.90 16.51 1.67
N ARG A 189 -11.16 15.92 0.49
CA ARG A 189 -12.00 14.72 0.35
C ARG A 189 -11.17 13.50 -0.07
N PHE A 190 -10.45 12.95 0.89
CA PHE A 190 -9.73 11.69 0.77
C PHE A 190 -9.65 10.96 2.11
N GLN A 191 -9.32 9.67 2.07
CA GLN A 191 -9.01 8.87 3.25
C GLN A 191 -7.70 8.12 3.04
N LEU A 192 -6.70 8.50 3.83
CA LEU A 192 -5.36 7.90 3.82
C LEU A 192 -5.34 6.56 4.57
N GLY A 193 -4.24 5.84 4.40
CA GLY A 193 -4.11 4.46 4.84
C GLY A 193 -4.97 3.50 4.02
N ILE A 194 -4.71 2.21 4.13
CA ILE A 194 -5.65 1.16 3.74
C ILE A 194 -6.56 0.90 4.95
N SER A 195 -7.79 1.38 4.88
CA SER A 195 -8.78 1.32 5.95
C SER A 195 -9.79 0.20 5.76
N CYS A 196 -10.73 0.06 6.70
CA CYS A 196 -11.72 -1.01 6.79
C CYS A 196 -12.46 -1.22 5.46
N GLU A 197 -13.00 -0.14 4.90
CA GLU A 197 -13.84 -0.18 3.69
C GLU A 197 -13.06 -0.58 2.43
N LYS A 198 -11.73 -0.52 2.45
CA LYS A 198 -10.92 -1.01 1.33
C LYS A 198 -11.09 -2.53 1.13
N CYS A 199 -11.26 -3.26 2.22
CA CYS A 199 -11.45 -4.71 2.21
C CYS A 199 -12.91 -5.12 2.45
N HIS A 200 -13.69 -4.30 3.17
CA HIS A 200 -15.05 -4.62 3.59
C HIS A 200 -16.15 -3.96 2.73
N GLY A 201 -15.80 -3.05 1.82
CA GLY A 201 -16.77 -2.31 1.00
C GLY A 201 -17.39 -1.10 1.70
N ASP A 202 -18.42 -0.50 1.10
CA ASP A 202 -19.19 0.59 1.75
C ASP A 202 -19.84 0.08 3.05
N ALA A 203 -19.57 0.72 4.17
CA ALA A 203 -20.12 0.33 5.46
C ALA A 203 -21.23 1.29 5.95
N ARG A 204 -21.66 2.28 5.16
CA ARG A 204 -22.65 3.27 5.62
C ARG A 204 -23.99 2.64 6.01
N GLN A 205 -24.50 1.73 5.18
CA GLN A 205 -25.74 1.02 5.46
C GLN A 205 -25.58 0.06 6.63
N HIS A 206 -24.45 -0.63 6.71
CA HIS A 206 -24.09 -1.49 7.85
C HIS A 206 -24.12 -0.73 9.18
N VAL A 207 -23.41 0.40 9.25
CA VAL A 207 -23.35 1.23 10.47
C VAL A 207 -24.74 1.80 10.79
N ALA A 208 -25.48 2.30 9.81
CA ALA A 208 -26.83 2.82 10.02
C ALA A 208 -27.78 1.74 10.58
N TRP A 209 -27.74 0.53 10.03
CA TRP A 209 -28.58 -0.59 10.49
C TRP A 209 -28.28 -0.95 11.95
N HIS A 210 -27.02 -1.23 12.28
CA HIS A 210 -26.65 -1.68 13.63
C HIS A 210 -26.72 -0.56 14.68
N THR A 211 -26.61 0.71 14.27
CA THR A 211 -26.89 1.84 15.17
C THR A 211 -28.38 1.89 15.54
N ALA A 212 -29.27 1.64 14.58
CA ALA A 212 -30.71 1.56 14.83
C ALA A 212 -31.15 0.26 15.53
N HIS A 213 -30.39 -0.82 15.35
CA HIS A 213 -30.69 -2.16 15.88
C HIS A 213 -29.51 -2.74 16.68
N PRO A 214 -29.16 -2.18 17.85
CA PRO A 214 -27.94 -2.54 18.58
C PRO A 214 -27.93 -3.98 19.13
N ALA A 215 -29.10 -4.62 19.24
CA ALA A 215 -29.22 -6.01 19.66
C ALA A 215 -29.02 -7.02 18.51
N ASP A 216 -29.04 -6.54 17.25
CA ASP A 216 -28.82 -7.41 16.09
C ASP A 216 -27.32 -7.65 15.89
N THR A 217 -26.94 -8.92 15.99
CA THR A 217 -25.54 -9.36 15.82
C THR A 217 -25.26 -9.96 14.44
N VAL A 218 -26.27 -10.10 13.59
CA VAL A 218 -26.11 -10.62 12.22
C VAL A 218 -25.63 -9.49 11.32
N ALA A 219 -24.51 -9.68 10.62
CA ALA A 219 -23.96 -8.61 9.78
C ALA A 219 -24.87 -8.31 8.56
N HIS A 220 -25.28 -7.06 8.42
CA HIS A 220 -26.02 -6.54 7.26
C HIS A 220 -25.16 -5.58 6.42
N ASP A 221 -25.36 -5.57 5.10
CA ASP A 221 -24.80 -4.57 4.18
C ASP A 221 -23.28 -4.32 4.27
N ILE A 222 -22.53 -5.38 4.57
CA ILE A 222 -21.06 -5.34 4.61
C ILE A 222 -20.46 -6.65 4.11
N VAL A 223 -19.32 -6.55 3.43
CA VAL A 223 -18.60 -7.74 2.99
C VAL A 223 -17.70 -8.22 4.11
N ASN A 224 -17.77 -9.51 4.42
CA ASN A 224 -16.77 -10.17 5.25
C ASN A 224 -15.89 -11.05 4.35
N PRO A 225 -14.63 -10.66 4.07
CA PRO A 225 -13.73 -11.45 3.23
C PRO A 225 -13.57 -12.91 3.67
N ALA A 226 -13.71 -13.22 4.96
CA ALA A 226 -13.62 -14.60 5.46
C ALA A 226 -14.84 -15.46 5.12
N LYS A 227 -15.97 -14.85 4.73
CA LYS A 227 -17.24 -15.53 4.43
C LYS A 227 -17.60 -15.58 2.94
N ILE A 228 -16.80 -14.95 2.07
CA ILE A 228 -16.98 -15.01 0.61
C ILE A 228 -16.13 -16.10 -0.01
N ASP A 229 -16.46 -16.43 -1.27
CA ASP A 229 -15.71 -17.36 -2.12
C ASP A 229 -14.20 -17.04 -2.12
N ARG A 230 -13.37 -18.08 -2.22
CA ARG A 230 -11.91 -17.95 -2.17
C ARG A 230 -11.38 -17.00 -3.21
N ASP A 231 -11.85 -17.08 -4.45
CA ASP A 231 -11.28 -16.28 -5.52
C ASP A 231 -11.68 -14.81 -5.38
N LEU A 232 -12.90 -14.54 -4.91
CA LEU A 232 -13.34 -13.18 -4.53
C LEU A 232 -12.53 -12.63 -3.34
N ARG A 233 -12.20 -13.48 -2.36
CA ARG A 233 -11.32 -13.10 -1.25
C ARG A 233 -9.90 -12.79 -1.73
N MET A 234 -9.36 -13.59 -2.66
CA MET A 234 -8.06 -13.33 -3.27
C MET A 234 -8.07 -12.03 -4.08
N ASP A 235 -9.18 -11.73 -4.75
CA ASP A 235 -9.37 -10.52 -5.54
C ASP A 235 -9.31 -9.23 -4.70
N VAL A 236 -9.82 -9.26 -3.46
CA VAL A 236 -9.66 -8.15 -2.49
C VAL A 236 -8.19 -7.82 -2.27
N CYS A 237 -7.34 -8.84 -2.07
CA CYS A 237 -5.90 -8.65 -1.91
C CYS A 237 -5.23 -8.24 -3.23
N ALA A 238 -5.66 -8.86 -4.34
CA ALA A 238 -5.08 -8.69 -5.66
C ALA A 238 -5.28 -7.28 -6.21
N LEU A 239 -6.23 -6.49 -5.71
CA LEU A 239 -6.38 -5.08 -6.09
C LEU A 239 -5.05 -4.32 -6.02
N CYS A 240 -4.23 -4.65 -5.00
CA CYS A 240 -2.94 -4.04 -4.74
C CYS A 240 -1.76 -5.02 -4.86
N HIS A 241 -1.96 -6.29 -4.49
CA HIS A 241 -0.90 -7.31 -4.40
C HIS A 241 -0.83 -8.27 -5.60
N SER A 242 -1.25 -7.82 -6.79
CA SER A 242 -1.17 -8.63 -8.02
C SER A 242 -0.35 -8.01 -9.14
N GLY A 243 0.61 -7.13 -8.81
CA GLY A 243 1.47 -6.44 -9.76
C GLY A 243 0.77 -5.30 -10.53
N GLY A 244 1.48 -4.74 -11.49
CA GLY A 244 0.99 -3.64 -12.34
C GLY A 244 0.01 -4.12 -13.39
N ARG A 245 -1.29 -4.13 -13.08
CA ARG A 245 -2.35 -4.53 -14.02
C ARG A 245 -2.97 -3.32 -14.74
N PRO A 246 -3.21 -3.41 -16.07
CA PRO A 246 -3.93 -2.36 -16.79
C PRO A 246 -5.34 -2.17 -16.25
N GLN A 247 -5.76 -0.90 -16.10
CA GLN A 247 -7.10 -0.57 -15.64
C GLN A 247 -8.14 -0.74 -16.75
N ARG A 248 -9.28 -1.36 -16.44
CA ARG A 248 -10.47 -1.38 -17.29
C ARG A 248 -11.47 -0.30 -16.89
N THR A 249 -11.43 0.09 -15.63
CA THR A 249 -12.33 1.06 -15.01
C THR A 249 -11.51 2.09 -14.24
N ALA A 250 -12.14 3.18 -13.84
CA ALA A 250 -11.47 4.21 -13.07
C ALA A 250 -11.05 3.69 -11.68
N SER A 251 -10.00 4.28 -11.11
CA SER A 251 -9.51 3.90 -9.78
C SER A 251 -10.57 4.10 -8.70
N PHE A 252 -10.46 3.34 -7.61
CA PHE A 252 -11.36 3.35 -6.46
C PHE A 252 -12.78 2.84 -6.75
N THR A 253 -13.05 2.31 -7.94
CA THR A 253 -14.38 1.78 -8.29
C THR A 253 -14.57 0.32 -7.91
N TYR A 254 -13.49 -0.44 -7.67
CA TYR A 254 -13.58 -1.83 -7.21
C TYR A 254 -14.40 -1.94 -5.93
N ARG A 255 -15.30 -2.92 -5.91
CA ARG A 255 -16.13 -3.26 -4.75
C ARG A 255 -15.70 -4.62 -4.21
N ALA A 256 -15.39 -4.67 -2.92
CA ALA A 256 -15.07 -5.92 -2.25
C ALA A 256 -16.19 -6.95 -2.49
N GLY A 257 -15.83 -8.21 -2.71
CA GLY A 257 -16.79 -9.25 -3.06
C GLY A 257 -17.16 -9.30 -4.55
N GLU A 258 -16.67 -8.37 -5.39
CA GLU A 258 -16.77 -8.49 -6.83
C GLU A 258 -15.49 -9.07 -7.46
N ARG A 259 -15.64 -9.58 -8.69
CA ARG A 259 -14.54 -10.09 -9.51
C ARG A 259 -13.65 -8.93 -9.97
N LEU A 260 -12.35 -9.03 -9.69
CA LEU A 260 -11.39 -7.97 -10.00
C LEU A 260 -11.14 -7.80 -11.50
N ASP A 261 -11.36 -8.85 -12.29
CA ASP A 261 -11.21 -8.83 -13.76
C ASP A 261 -12.15 -7.86 -14.48
N LYS A 262 -13.27 -7.46 -13.85
CA LYS A 262 -14.14 -6.38 -14.30
C LYS A 262 -13.44 -5.01 -14.24
N TYR A 263 -12.51 -4.85 -13.31
CA TYR A 263 -11.90 -3.57 -12.97
C TYR A 263 -10.47 -3.44 -13.50
N LEU A 264 -9.71 -4.55 -13.48
CA LEU A 264 -8.32 -4.63 -13.93
C LEU A 264 -8.16 -5.79 -14.92
N ALA A 265 -7.51 -5.55 -16.06
CA ALA A 265 -7.18 -6.63 -16.99
C ALA A 265 -6.20 -7.62 -16.33
N SER A 266 -6.27 -8.90 -16.70
CA SER A 266 -5.25 -9.87 -16.31
C SER A 266 -3.89 -9.44 -16.87
N HIS A 267 -2.80 -9.81 -16.19
CA HIS A 267 -1.49 -9.73 -16.82
C HIS A 267 -1.51 -10.56 -18.11
N PRO A 268 -0.93 -10.07 -19.22
CA PRO A 268 -0.68 -10.93 -20.37
C PRO A 268 0.12 -12.13 -19.87
N ASP A 269 -0.35 -13.33 -20.22
CA ASP A 269 0.21 -14.61 -19.79
C ASP A 269 1.62 -14.78 -20.39
N THR A 270 2.62 -14.08 -19.85
CA THR A 270 4.03 -14.45 -20.08
C THR A 270 4.31 -15.63 -19.15
N ALA A 271 3.74 -16.79 -19.49
CA ALA A 271 3.74 -18.02 -18.70
C ALA A 271 5.16 -18.51 -18.31
N THR A 272 6.22 -17.89 -18.82
CA THR A 272 7.62 -18.24 -18.60
C THR A 272 8.34 -17.41 -17.54
N ALA A 273 7.93 -16.16 -17.28
CA ALA A 273 8.61 -15.30 -16.31
C ALA A 273 7.91 -15.32 -14.94
N LEU A 274 8.68 -15.46 -13.86
CA LEU A 274 8.15 -15.23 -12.51
C LEU A 274 7.94 -13.73 -12.29
N PRO A 275 6.74 -13.33 -11.84
CA PRO A 275 6.56 -12.00 -11.29
C PRO A 275 7.53 -11.61 -10.20
N ASP A 276 7.74 -10.30 -10.15
CA ASP A 276 8.59 -9.65 -9.17
C ASP A 276 8.10 -9.91 -7.75
N VAL A 277 9.04 -9.97 -6.80
CA VAL A 277 8.73 -10.11 -5.38
C VAL A 277 8.10 -8.86 -4.77
N HIS A 278 8.23 -7.72 -5.43
CA HIS A 278 7.53 -6.50 -5.08
C HIS A 278 6.14 -6.45 -5.73
N GLY A 279 5.11 -6.28 -4.90
CA GLY A 279 3.75 -5.96 -5.35
C GLY A 279 2.96 -7.07 -6.01
N ASP A 280 3.52 -8.26 -6.31
CA ASP A 280 2.79 -9.40 -6.89
C ASP A 280 2.84 -10.68 -6.02
N GLN A 281 2.51 -10.53 -4.74
CA GLN A 281 2.42 -11.66 -3.82
C GLN A 281 1.33 -12.66 -4.22
N VAL A 282 0.23 -12.20 -4.82
CA VAL A 282 -0.86 -13.06 -5.29
C VAL A 282 -0.41 -13.93 -6.46
N GLY A 283 0.25 -13.35 -7.47
CA GLY A 283 0.77 -14.09 -8.61
C GLY A 283 1.81 -15.13 -8.20
N LEU A 284 2.71 -14.77 -7.26
CA LEU A 284 3.69 -15.68 -6.70
C LEU A 284 3.03 -16.82 -5.90
N LEU A 285 2.07 -16.51 -5.03
CA LEU A 285 1.35 -17.51 -4.24
C LEU A 285 0.59 -18.50 -5.14
N ARG A 286 -0.08 -18.01 -6.20
CA ARG A 286 -0.80 -18.83 -7.18
C ARG A 286 0.08 -19.87 -7.88
N ARG A 287 1.39 -19.64 -7.99
CA ARG A 287 2.37 -20.61 -8.52
C ARG A 287 2.82 -21.67 -7.53
N SER A 288 2.47 -21.54 -6.25
CA SER A 288 2.86 -22.50 -5.22
C SER A 288 2.06 -23.80 -5.34
N LYS A 289 2.71 -24.96 -5.18
CA LYS A 289 2.02 -26.26 -5.21
C LYS A 289 0.97 -26.36 -4.10
N CYS A 290 1.33 -25.94 -2.87
CA CYS A 290 0.40 -25.97 -1.73
C CYS A 290 -0.87 -25.16 -1.99
N PHE A 291 -0.77 -23.98 -2.59
CA PHE A 291 -1.92 -23.15 -2.94
C PHE A 291 -2.82 -23.80 -3.99
N ARG A 292 -2.23 -24.39 -5.05
CA ARG A 292 -2.99 -25.09 -6.09
C ARG A 292 -3.65 -26.38 -5.60
N SER A 293 -3.06 -27.03 -4.59
CA SER A 293 -3.59 -28.25 -3.97
C SER A 293 -4.56 -27.98 -2.82
N SER A 294 -4.74 -26.72 -2.40
CA SER A 294 -5.57 -26.36 -1.24
C SER A 294 -6.74 -25.46 -1.69
N PRO A 295 -7.95 -26.02 -1.87
CA PRO A 295 -9.09 -25.32 -2.48
C PRO A 295 -9.59 -24.13 -1.66
N ASN A 296 -9.26 -24.06 -0.36
CA ASN A 296 -9.69 -22.98 0.54
C ASN A 296 -8.53 -22.06 1.00
N MET A 297 -7.30 -22.30 0.55
CA MET A 297 -6.15 -21.51 0.99
C MET A 297 -6.19 -20.10 0.40
N SER A 298 -6.02 -19.08 1.24
CA SER A 298 -5.96 -17.67 0.86
C SER A 298 -4.88 -16.93 1.64
N CYS A 299 -4.69 -15.63 1.38
CA CYS A 299 -3.78 -14.79 2.17
C CYS A 299 -4.09 -14.88 3.68
N SER A 300 -5.39 -14.87 4.02
CA SER A 300 -5.87 -14.95 5.40
C SER A 300 -5.67 -16.31 6.09
N THR A 301 -5.28 -17.36 5.36
CA THR A 301 -4.87 -18.63 5.97
C THR A 301 -3.61 -18.43 6.80
N CYS A 302 -2.69 -17.60 6.32
CA CYS A 302 -1.43 -17.32 7.00
C CYS A 302 -1.45 -15.98 7.75
N HIS A 303 -2.09 -14.97 7.16
CA HIS A 303 -2.01 -13.59 7.64
C HIS A 303 -3.31 -13.09 8.28
N ASP A 304 -3.18 -12.51 9.47
CA ASP A 304 -4.20 -11.67 10.06
C ASP A 304 -3.92 -10.21 9.70
N VAL A 305 -4.82 -9.63 8.91
CA VAL A 305 -4.68 -8.27 8.37
C VAL A 305 -5.05 -7.18 9.38
N HIS A 306 -5.68 -7.54 10.50
CA HIS A 306 -6.07 -6.61 11.55
C HIS A 306 -5.01 -6.47 12.64
N THR A 307 -3.95 -7.27 12.60
CA THR A 307 -2.90 -7.27 13.62
C THR A 307 -1.52 -7.07 13.01
N VAL A 308 -0.60 -6.54 13.82
CA VAL A 308 0.80 -6.40 13.42
C VAL A 308 1.45 -7.78 13.45
N GLN A 309 1.62 -8.39 12.28
CA GLN A 309 2.30 -9.67 12.17
C GLN A 309 3.78 -9.48 11.88
N ARG A 310 4.62 -9.79 12.87
CA ARG A 310 6.08 -9.71 12.76
C ARG A 310 6.79 -10.95 13.25
N ASP A 311 6.08 -11.83 13.96
CA ASP A 311 6.66 -13.02 14.56
C ASP A 311 6.79 -14.14 13.51
N PRO A 312 8.03 -14.48 13.10
CA PRO A 312 8.27 -15.54 12.14
C PRO A 312 7.96 -16.95 12.67
N ASP A 313 7.91 -17.16 13.99
CA ASP A 313 7.56 -18.46 14.60
C ASP A 313 6.05 -18.69 14.52
N VAL A 314 5.26 -17.66 14.82
CA VAL A 314 3.79 -17.66 14.59
C VAL A 314 3.48 -17.96 13.12
N LEU A 315 4.23 -17.35 12.19
CA LEU A 315 4.05 -17.59 10.75
C LEU A 315 4.50 -19.00 10.34
N SER A 316 5.56 -19.55 10.94
CA SER A 316 5.99 -20.93 10.68
C SER A 316 4.94 -21.94 11.16
N GLY A 317 4.26 -21.64 12.27
CA GLY A 317 3.12 -22.42 12.75
C GLY A 317 1.99 -22.56 11.71
N LYS A 318 1.80 -21.58 10.82
CA LYS A 318 0.83 -21.67 9.72
C LYS A 318 1.18 -22.75 8.70
N CYS A 319 2.46 -22.97 8.43
CA CYS A 319 2.92 -24.05 7.57
C CYS A 319 2.61 -25.42 8.21
N LEU A 320 2.83 -25.53 9.52
CA LEU A 320 2.67 -26.77 10.27
C LEU A 320 1.21 -27.21 10.45
N GLN A 321 0.24 -26.34 10.15
CA GLN A 321 -1.17 -26.74 10.09
C GLN A 321 -1.46 -27.73 8.95
N CYS A 322 -0.60 -27.77 7.92
CA CYS A 322 -0.74 -28.67 6.78
C CYS A 322 0.48 -29.58 6.56
N HIS A 323 1.65 -29.19 7.06
CA HIS A 323 2.91 -29.91 6.88
C HIS A 323 3.40 -30.54 8.19
N GLN A 324 3.51 -31.87 8.20
CA GLN A 324 4.09 -32.60 9.32
C GLN A 324 5.63 -32.52 9.26
N ALA A 325 6.25 -31.99 10.31
CA ALA A 325 7.71 -31.80 10.37
C ALA A 325 8.46 -33.14 10.28
N GLU A 326 7.86 -34.22 10.78
CA GLU A 326 8.41 -35.57 10.77
C GLU A 326 8.51 -36.14 9.35
N ARG A 327 7.72 -35.62 8.40
CA ARG A 327 7.78 -36.00 6.98
C ARG A 327 8.70 -35.11 6.17
N HIS A 328 9.39 -34.16 6.81
CA HIS A 328 10.30 -33.25 6.13
C HIS A 328 11.59 -33.98 5.76
N THR A 329 11.99 -33.89 4.50
CA THR A 329 13.28 -34.45 4.05
C THR A 329 14.42 -33.68 4.72
N PRO A 330 15.32 -34.35 5.45
CA PRO A 330 16.45 -33.68 6.09
C PRO A 330 17.40 -33.08 5.04
N LEU A 331 18.06 -31.98 5.41
CA LEU A 331 19.10 -31.40 4.58
C LEU A 331 20.34 -32.31 4.57
N PRO A 332 21.19 -32.25 3.52
CA PRO A 332 22.44 -32.99 3.48
C PRO A 332 23.31 -32.73 4.72
N ALA A 333 24.02 -33.75 5.20
CA ALA A 333 24.94 -33.62 6.31
C ALA A 333 25.98 -32.51 6.04
N GLY A 334 26.26 -31.68 7.05
CA GLY A 334 27.14 -30.51 6.92
C GLY A 334 26.45 -29.22 6.45
N THR A 335 25.14 -29.23 6.20
CA THR A 335 24.39 -28.00 5.91
C THR A 335 24.23 -27.15 7.17
N THR A 336 24.91 -26.01 7.24
CA THR A 336 24.85 -25.04 8.35
C THR A 336 23.74 -24.00 8.15
N ILE A 337 22.53 -24.45 7.84
CA ILE A 337 21.35 -23.58 7.88
C ILE A 337 20.71 -23.74 9.25
N ALA A 338 20.56 -22.64 9.99
CA ALA A 338 19.77 -22.64 11.22
C ALA A 338 18.35 -23.09 10.87
N LEU A 339 18.01 -24.34 11.21
CA LEU A 339 16.67 -24.92 11.12
C LEU A 339 15.76 -24.22 12.14
N ALA A 340 15.35 -23.00 11.82
CA ALA A 340 14.51 -22.20 12.72
C ALA A 340 13.13 -21.90 12.14
N ARG A 341 12.98 -21.70 10.81
CA ARG A 341 11.70 -21.28 10.20
C ARG A 341 11.51 -21.79 8.76
N CYS A 342 10.34 -22.34 8.45
CA CYS A 342 10.00 -22.89 7.12
C CYS A 342 10.19 -21.85 5.99
N ALA A 343 9.78 -20.61 6.24
CA ALA A 343 9.83 -19.54 5.26
C ALA A 343 11.27 -19.16 4.86
N THR A 344 12.27 -19.44 5.69
CA THR A 344 13.68 -19.16 5.39
C THR A 344 14.11 -19.83 4.08
N CYS A 345 13.77 -21.11 3.91
CA CYS A 345 14.13 -21.88 2.73
C CYS A 345 13.02 -21.94 1.68
N HIS A 346 11.76 -22.03 2.11
CA HIS A 346 10.63 -22.23 1.20
C HIS A 346 10.03 -20.94 0.65
N MET A 347 10.46 -19.80 1.17
CA MET A 347 10.07 -18.47 0.73
C MET A 347 11.30 -17.55 0.83
N PRO A 348 12.39 -17.80 0.07
CA PRO A 348 13.62 -17.04 0.22
C PRO A 348 13.43 -15.55 -0.10
N VAL A 349 14.31 -14.73 0.47
CA VAL A 349 14.38 -13.31 0.13
C VAL A 349 15.03 -13.18 -1.25
N GLN A 350 14.40 -12.44 -2.15
CA GLN A 350 14.89 -12.18 -3.50
C GLN A 350 14.96 -10.68 -3.74
N ARG A 351 15.83 -10.27 -4.66
CA ARG A 351 15.92 -8.88 -5.10
C ARG A 351 14.73 -8.55 -6.00
N SER A 352 14.15 -7.38 -5.82
CA SER A 352 13.19 -6.81 -6.76
C SER A 352 13.93 -6.28 -7.99
N HIS A 353 13.36 -6.50 -9.16
CA HIS A 353 13.76 -5.87 -10.41
C HIS A 353 12.94 -4.60 -10.69
N ALA A 354 11.82 -4.41 -9.98
CA ALA A 354 10.92 -3.27 -10.13
C ALA A 354 11.30 -2.07 -9.24
N LEU A 355 11.91 -2.30 -8.07
CA LEU A 355 12.30 -1.24 -7.14
C LEU A 355 13.81 -1.17 -6.92
N GLN A 356 14.37 -0.03 -7.31
CA GLN A 356 15.78 0.29 -7.14
C GLN A 356 15.99 1.24 -5.95
N ILE A 357 17.13 1.11 -5.29
CA ILE A 357 17.65 2.03 -4.28
C ILE A 357 18.78 2.79 -4.97
N ASN A 358 18.57 4.07 -5.22
CA ASN A 358 19.55 4.94 -5.84
C ASN A 358 20.19 5.83 -4.78
N THR A 359 21.50 5.71 -4.61
CA THR A 359 22.33 6.62 -3.81
C THR A 359 23.42 7.22 -4.68
N ALA A 360 24.15 8.20 -4.16
CA ALA A 360 25.31 8.75 -4.86
C ALA A 360 26.38 7.68 -5.15
N THR A 361 26.55 6.69 -4.28
CA THR A 361 27.66 5.72 -4.39
C THR A 361 27.24 4.35 -4.90
N SER A 362 25.95 4.03 -4.89
CA SER A 362 25.45 2.70 -5.25
C SER A 362 24.07 2.73 -5.89
N GLN A 363 23.86 1.78 -6.80
CA GLN A 363 22.54 1.34 -7.23
C GLN A 363 22.31 -0.06 -6.68
N ASP A 364 21.33 -0.18 -5.79
CA ASP A 364 20.94 -1.45 -5.20
C ASP A 364 19.45 -1.71 -5.47
N ALA A 365 18.91 -2.81 -4.97
CA ALA A 365 17.51 -3.14 -5.11
C ALA A 365 16.89 -3.53 -3.77
N PHE A 366 15.60 -3.26 -3.62
CA PHE A 366 14.89 -3.73 -2.45
C PHE A 366 14.81 -5.26 -2.46
N SER A 367 15.13 -5.86 -1.31
CA SER A 367 15.02 -7.31 -1.11
C SER A 367 13.73 -7.65 -0.36
N MET A 368 12.93 -8.55 -0.94
CA MET A 368 11.63 -8.94 -0.39
C MET A 368 11.47 -10.46 -0.37
N ARG A 369 10.68 -10.94 0.60
CA ARG A 369 10.37 -12.35 0.72
C ARG A 369 9.42 -12.77 -0.41
N THR A 370 9.81 -13.76 -1.19
CA THR A 370 8.93 -14.32 -2.22
C THR A 370 7.71 -14.97 -1.57
N HIS A 371 6.55 -14.83 -2.21
CA HIS A 371 5.33 -15.53 -1.80
C HIS A 371 5.11 -16.82 -2.61
N ARG A 372 6.07 -17.20 -3.44
CA ARG A 372 6.08 -18.51 -4.11
C ARG A 372 6.66 -19.52 -3.11
N ILE A 373 5.79 -20.36 -2.56
CA ILE A 373 6.17 -21.41 -1.64
C ILE A 373 6.58 -22.64 -2.46
N ALA A 374 7.86 -22.98 -2.41
CA ALA A 374 8.45 -24.08 -3.16
C ALA A 374 9.69 -24.65 -2.47
N VAL A 375 10.22 -25.76 -2.99
CA VAL A 375 11.57 -26.22 -2.65
C VAL A 375 12.55 -25.50 -3.57
N TYR A 376 13.50 -24.79 -2.98
CA TYR A 376 14.51 -24.02 -3.70
C TYR A 376 15.86 -24.75 -3.62
N PRO A 377 16.69 -24.68 -4.69
CA PRO A 377 18.09 -25.09 -4.61
C PRO A 377 18.83 -24.35 -3.48
N LEU A 378 19.69 -25.03 -2.72
CA LEU A 378 20.35 -24.46 -1.53
C LEU A 378 21.24 -23.26 -1.86
N ASP A 379 21.89 -23.28 -3.01
CA ASP A 379 22.69 -22.19 -3.57
C ASP A 379 21.86 -20.94 -3.92
N SER A 380 20.56 -21.10 -4.17
CA SER A 380 19.64 -19.98 -4.44
C SER A 380 19.09 -19.31 -3.18
N ILE A 381 19.29 -19.92 -2.01
CA ILE A 381 18.94 -19.36 -0.70
C ILE A 381 20.14 -18.51 -0.28
N GLY A 382 20.16 -17.24 -0.73
CA GLY A 382 21.29 -16.33 -0.52
C GLY A 382 21.82 -16.37 0.90
N ALA A 383 23.15 -16.24 1.05
CA ALA A 383 23.86 -16.37 2.34
C ALA A 383 23.12 -15.62 3.45
N ILE A 384 22.46 -16.39 4.31
CA ILE A 384 21.73 -15.88 5.47
C ILE A 384 22.81 -15.40 6.43
N ARG A 385 23.09 -14.09 6.43
CA ARG A 385 23.81 -13.43 7.53
C ARG A 385 22.81 -12.87 8.52
#